data_AF-A0A1B6HHP6-F1
#
_entry.id   AF-A0A1B6HHP6-F1
#
_cell.length_a   1.000
_cell.length_b   1.000
_cell.length_c   1.000
_cell.angle_alpha   90.00
_cell.angle_beta   90.00
_cell.angle_gamma   90.00
#
_symmetry.space_group_name_H-M   'P 1'
#
loop_
_entity.id
_entity.type
_entity.pdbx_description
1 polymer ?
#
loop_
_entity_poly.entity_id
_entity_poly.type
_entity_poly.pdbx_seq_one_letter_code
_entity_poly.pdbx_strand_id
1 'polypeptide(L)'
;VFDLLFLEGKEVLFRVALALLGQHKEGLLACDSFEQIMTYLKTTVPHIDKPIMDKILKEVFLTDISKKLLEYEVEYHVLQEEVNTPRPEVKRVKQLETANKQLLVQNRCLTEQLE
;
A
#
# COMPACT_ATOMS: atom_id res chain seq x y z
N VAL A 1 1.37 -21.70 12.66
CA VAL A 1 1.72 -20.58 11.73
C VAL A 1 3.18 -20.65 11.33
N PHE A 2 4.14 -20.65 12.27
CA PHE A 2 5.57 -20.72 11.93
C PHE A 2 5.95 -21.97 11.13
N ASP A 3 5.38 -23.14 11.45
CA ASP A 3 5.64 -24.37 10.68
C ASP A 3 5.30 -24.19 9.19
N LEU A 4 4.15 -23.57 8.91
CA LEU A 4 3.73 -23.26 7.55
C LEU A 4 4.59 -22.17 6.91
N LEU A 5 4.96 -21.14 7.68
CA LEU A 5 5.84 -20.08 7.20
C LEU A 5 7.19 -20.65 6.73
N PHE A 6 7.73 -21.62 7.45
CA PHE A 6 8.99 -22.28 7.07
C PHE A 6 8.82 -23.27 5.91
N LEU A 7 7.66 -23.90 5.77
CA LEU A 7 7.38 -24.86 4.69
C LEU A 7 7.03 -24.19 3.36
N GLU A 8 6.12 -23.21 3.38
CA GLU A 8 5.51 -22.60 2.19
C GLU A 8 5.94 -21.13 1.98
N GLY A 9 6.73 -20.57 2.90
CA GLY A 9 7.26 -19.22 2.81
C GLY A 9 6.29 -18.13 3.29
N LYS A 10 6.64 -16.87 2.98
CA LYS A 10 5.99 -15.66 3.52
C LYS A 10 4.52 -15.49 3.12
N GLU A 11 4.07 -16.12 2.04
CA GLU A 11 2.69 -16.01 1.54
C GLU A 11 1.65 -16.55 2.54
N VAL A 12 2.08 -17.44 3.43
CA VAL A 12 1.25 -17.94 4.55
C VAL A 12 0.75 -16.81 5.42
N LEU A 13 1.53 -15.73 5.61
CA LEU A 13 1.11 -14.60 6.43
C LEU A 13 -0.15 -13.94 5.88
N PHE A 14 -0.25 -13.79 4.56
CA PHE A 14 -1.42 -13.23 3.90
C PHE A 14 -2.62 -14.15 4.02
N ARG A 15 -2.44 -15.47 3.83
CA ARG A 15 -3.53 -16.45 4.01
C ARG A 15 -4.06 -16.46 5.44
N VAL A 16 -3.17 -16.44 6.43
CA VAL A 16 -3.56 -16.37 7.85
C VAL A 16 -4.30 -15.07 8.15
N ALA A 17 -3.80 -13.94 7.66
CA ALA A 17 -4.47 -12.64 7.83
C ALA A 17 -5.87 -12.63 7.19
N LEU A 18 -6.01 -13.16 5.97
CA LEU A 18 -7.29 -13.25 5.27
C LEU A 18 -8.28 -14.17 6.01
N ALA A 19 -7.84 -15.34 6.48
CA ALA A 19 -8.68 -16.26 7.24
C ALA A 19 -9.14 -15.65 8.58
N LEU A 20 -8.26 -14.94 9.29
CA LEU A 20 -8.60 -14.20 10.51
C LEU A 20 -9.65 -13.11 10.23
N LEU A 21 -9.41 -12.27 9.23
CA LEU A 21 -10.36 -11.21 8.85
C LEU A 21 -11.69 -11.78 8.33
N GLY A 22 -11.65 -12.92 7.64
CA GLY A 22 -12.84 -13.65 7.18
C GLY A 22 -13.69 -14.13 8.35
N GLN A 23 -13.08 -14.76 9.34
CA GLN A 23 -13.76 -15.26 10.54
C GLN A 23 -14.37 -14.14 11.40
N HIS A 24 -13.76 -12.95 11.39
CA HIS A 24 -14.23 -11.78 12.13
C HIS A 24 -15.01 -10.77 11.28
N LYS A 25 -15.34 -11.11 10.02
CA LYS A 25 -15.95 -10.20 9.05
C LYS A 25 -17.24 -9.55 9.56
N GLU A 26 -18.15 -10.34 10.11
CA GLU A 26 -19.44 -9.83 10.61
C GLU A 26 -19.25 -8.87 11.79
N GLY A 27 -18.35 -9.20 12.72
CA GLY A 27 -18.04 -8.33 13.86
C GLY A 27 -17.39 -7.02 13.45
N LEU A 28 -16.52 -7.04 12.43
CA LEU A 28 -15.91 -5.84 11.87
C LEU A 28 -16.92 -4.96 11.13
N LEU A 29 -17.84 -5.56 10.38
CA LEU A 29 -18.89 -4.82 9.66
C LEU A 29 -19.98 -4.25 10.58
N ALA A 30 -20.12 -4.80 11.79
CA ALA A 30 -21.04 -4.29 12.81
C ALA A 30 -20.48 -3.11 13.63
N CYS A 31 -19.22 -2.72 13.42
CA CYS A 31 -18.64 -1.57 14.09
C CYS A 31 -19.08 -0.25 13.42
N ASP A 32 -19.50 0.73 14.22
CA ASP A 32 -20.05 2.00 13.73
C ASP A 32 -19.00 3.12 13.62
N SER A 33 -17.78 2.89 14.12
CA SER A 33 -16.70 3.89 14.10
C SER A 33 -15.31 3.28 13.87
N PHE A 34 -14.39 4.11 13.36
CA PHE A 34 -13.00 3.71 13.16
C PHE A 34 -12.31 3.27 14.47
N GLU A 35 -12.63 3.93 15.60
CA GLU A 35 -12.10 3.57 16.90
C GLU A 35 -12.57 2.17 17.36
N GLN A 36 -13.84 1.85 17.12
CA GLN A 36 -14.38 0.52 17.41
C GLN A 36 -13.72 -0.56 16.54
N ILE A 37 -13.56 -0.30 15.24
CA ILE A 37 -12.84 -1.20 14.32
C ILE A 37 -11.41 -1.45 14.82
N MET A 38 -10.68 -0.37 15.16
CA MET A 38 -9.30 -0.47 15.62
C MET A 38 -9.20 -1.23 16.95
N THR A 39 -10.16 -1.01 17.85
CA THR A 39 -10.24 -1.74 19.12
C THR A 39 -10.50 -3.22 18.86
N TYR A 40 -11.46 -3.56 18.01
CA TYR A 40 -11.80 -4.93 17.65
C TYR A 40 -10.59 -5.68 17.04
N LEU A 41 -9.86 -5.04 16.13
CA LEU A 41 -8.64 -5.62 15.54
C LEU A 41 -7.52 -5.87 16.58
N LYS A 42 -7.43 -5.03 17.62
CA LYS A 42 -6.39 -5.15 18.66
C LYS A 42 -6.74 -6.10 19.79
N THR A 43 -8.02 -6.23 20.15
CA THR A 43 -8.44 -6.96 21.35
C THR A 43 -9.16 -8.26 21.01
N THR A 44 -10.10 -8.22 20.06
CA THR A 44 -10.95 -9.36 19.74
C THR A 44 -10.31 -10.30 18.74
N VAL A 45 -9.71 -9.79 17.65
CA VAL A 45 -9.07 -10.62 16.62
C VAL A 45 -7.90 -11.47 17.14
N PRO A 46 -7.04 -10.98 18.06
CA PRO A 46 -5.97 -11.81 18.62
C PRO A 46 -6.48 -12.89 19.58
N HIS A 47 -7.73 -12.79 20.05
CA HIS A 47 -8.31 -13.76 20.97
C HIS A 47 -8.84 -14.97 20.19
N ILE A 48 -7.95 -15.92 19.94
CA ILE A 48 -8.24 -17.11 19.13
C ILE A 48 -8.44 -18.32 20.05
N ASP A 49 -9.67 -18.83 20.10
CA ASP A 49 -9.97 -20.10 20.75
C ASP A 49 -9.53 -21.30 19.89
N LYS A 50 -9.26 -22.45 20.53
CA LYS A 50 -8.92 -23.70 19.84
C LYS A 50 -9.81 -24.05 18.63
N PRO A 51 -11.16 -24.06 18.73
CA PRO A 51 -12.02 -24.36 17.58
C PRO A 51 -11.90 -23.34 16.45
N ILE A 52 -11.61 -22.07 16.76
CA ILE A 52 -11.41 -21.02 15.77
C ILE A 52 -10.06 -21.23 15.08
N MET A 53 -9.02 -21.57 15.84
CA MET A 53 -7.70 -21.90 15.31
C MET A 53 -7.74 -23.04 14.30
N ASP A 54 -8.49 -24.12 14.58
CA ASP A 54 -8.63 -25.26 13.66
C ASP A 54 -9.31 -24.87 12.35
N LYS A 55 -10.32 -23.98 12.41
CA LYS A 55 -10.99 -23.45 11.21
C LYS A 55 -10.04 -22.59 10.38
N ILE A 56 -9.34 -21.66 11.03
CA ILE A 56 -8.36 -20.79 10.37
C ILE A 56 -7.28 -21.63 9.69
N LEU A 57 -6.74 -22.63 10.39
CA LEU A 57 -5.67 -23.46 9.84
C LEU A 57 -6.15 -24.22 8.60
N LYS A 58 -7.35 -24.82 8.65
CA LYS A 58 -7.96 -25.48 7.49
C LYS A 58 -8.15 -24.52 6.31
N GLU A 59 -8.64 -23.32 6.57
CA GLU A 59 -8.84 -22.30 5.52
C GLU A 59 -7.51 -21.87 4.89
N VAL A 60 -6.46 -21.68 5.69
CA VAL A 60 -5.11 -21.33 5.22
C VAL A 60 -4.53 -22.40 4.30
N PHE A 61 -4.77 -23.68 4.59
CA PHE A 61 -4.33 -24.78 3.74
C PHE A 61 -5.11 -24.90 2.42
N LEU A 62 -6.39 -24.52 2.41
CA LEU A 62 -7.24 -24.63 1.23
C LEU A 62 -7.16 -23.41 0.30
N THR A 63 -6.73 -22.27 0.84
CA THR A 63 -6.68 -21.02 0.10
C THR A 63 -5.36 -20.91 -0.65
N ASP A 64 -5.42 -20.82 -1.97
CA ASP A 64 -4.30 -20.41 -2.82
C ASP A 64 -4.50 -18.96 -3.29
N ILE A 65 -3.52 -18.11 -3.05
CA ILE A 65 -3.51 -16.69 -3.42
C ILE A 65 -2.27 -16.28 -4.22
N SER A 66 -1.36 -17.19 -4.56
CA SER A 66 -0.06 -16.83 -5.13
C SER A 66 -0.20 -16.04 -6.43
N LYS A 67 -1.13 -16.44 -7.31
CA LYS A 67 -1.42 -15.71 -8.55
C LYS A 67 -1.95 -14.29 -8.28
N LYS A 68 -2.86 -14.14 -7.32
CA LYS A 68 -3.45 -12.83 -6.97
C LYS A 68 -2.40 -11.91 -6.32
N LEU A 69 -1.53 -12.47 -5.48
CA LEU A 69 -0.43 -11.71 -4.87
C LEU A 69 0.51 -11.16 -5.95
N LEU A 70 0.85 -11.97 -6.96
CA LEU A 70 1.68 -11.52 -8.08
C LEU A 70 0.99 -10.41 -8.89
N GLU A 71 -0.30 -10.55 -9.17
CA GLU A 71 -1.08 -9.50 -9.85
C GLU A 71 -1.07 -8.19 -9.05
N TYR A 72 -1.31 -8.24 -7.74
CA TYR A 72 -1.28 -7.05 -6.87
C TYR A 72 0.13 -6.44 -6.73
N GLU A 73 1.18 -7.25 -6.75
CA GLU A 73 2.57 -6.76 -6.73
C GLU A 73 2.89 -5.96 -8.00
N VAL A 74 2.49 -6.48 -9.17
CA VAL A 74 2.66 -5.77 -10.45
C VAL A 74 1.84 -4.48 -10.47
N GLU A 75 0.57 -4.52 -10.06
CA GLU A 75 -0.29 -3.34 -9.99
C GLU A 75 0.29 -2.25 -9.07
N TYR A 76 0.80 -2.65 -7.89
CA TYR A 76 1.45 -1.74 -6.97
C TYR A 76 2.65 -1.03 -7.59
N HIS A 77 3.50 -1.76 -8.31
CA HIS A 77 4.66 -1.18 -8.99
C HIS A 77 4.27 -0.22 -10.11
N VAL A 78 3.26 -0.56 -10.91
CA VAL A 78 2.73 0.33 -11.96
C VAL A 78 2.22 1.64 -11.35
N LEU A 79 1.42 1.57 -10.28
CA LEU A 79 0.90 2.76 -9.59
C LEU A 79 2.04 3.61 -8.98
N GLN A 80 3.07 2.98 -8.41
CA GLN A 80 4.23 3.71 -7.92
C GLN A 80 4.96 4.44 -9.04
N GLU A 81 5.14 3.82 -10.21
CA GLU A 81 5.76 4.45 -11.37
C GLU A 81 4.92 5.64 -11.85
N GLU A 82 3.60 5.53 -11.92
CA GLU A 82 2.72 6.65 -12.32
C GLU A 82 2.82 7.86 -11.38
N VAL A 83 2.88 7.62 -10.06
CA VAL A 83 3.01 8.69 -9.05
C VAL A 83 4.40 9.35 -9.12
N ASN A 84 5.45 8.55 -9.32
CA ASN A 84 6.83 9.03 -9.29
C ASN A 84 7.32 9.58 -10.63
N THR A 85 6.65 9.26 -11.74
CA THR A 85 7.01 9.80 -13.05
C THR A 85 6.54 11.26 -13.11
N PRO A 86 7.46 12.24 -13.22
CA PRO A 86 7.05 13.63 -13.29
C PRO A 86 6.24 13.80 -14.57
N ARG A 87 4.96 14.18 -14.41
CA ARG A 87 4.09 14.46 -15.55
C ARG A 87 4.84 15.37 -16.54
N PRO A 88 4.78 15.10 -17.85
CA PRO A 88 5.54 15.86 -18.84
C PRO A 88 5.27 17.38 -18.75
N GLU A 89 4.07 17.77 -18.32
CA GLU A 89 3.72 19.15 -17.99
C GLU A 89 4.59 19.75 -16.87
N VAL A 90 4.83 19.01 -15.78
CA VAL A 90 5.68 19.44 -14.66
C VAL A 90 7.14 19.56 -15.09
N LYS A 91 7.62 18.67 -15.97
CA LYS A 91 8.97 18.80 -16.56
C LYS A 91 9.08 20.05 -17.42
N ARG A 92 8.07 20.32 -18.26
CA ARG A 92 8.02 21.49 -19.15
C ARG A 92 7.93 22.79 -18.35
N VAL A 93 7.15 22.84 -17.28
CA VAL A 93 7.05 23.99 -16.37
C VAL A 93 8.41 24.29 -15.72
N LYS A 94 9.11 23.29 -15.19
CA LYS A 94 10.45 23.47 -14.61
C LYS A 94 11.47 23.99 -15.64
N GLN A 95 11.42 23.51 -16.88
CA GLN A 95 12.28 24.02 -17.96
C GLN A 95 11.99 25.49 -18.27
N LEU A 96 10.70 25.85 -18.38
CA LEU A 96 10.27 27.24 -18.62
C LEU A 96 10.66 28.17 -17.46
N GLU A 97 10.50 27.74 -16.21
CA GLU A 97 10.93 28.50 -15.02
C GLU A 97 12.44 28.77 -15.04
N THR A 98 13.24 27.78 -15.45
CA THR A 98 14.70 27.91 -15.53
C THR A 98 15.09 28.89 -16.63
N ALA A 99 14.48 28.79 -17.82
CA ALA A 99 14.71 29.71 -18.92
C ALA A 99 14.29 31.15 -18.57
N ASN A 100 13.15 31.32 -17.89
CA ASN A 100 12.64 32.63 -17.49
C ASN A 100 13.56 33.30 -16.45
N LYS A 101 14.10 32.52 -15.48
CA LYS A 101 15.12 33.02 -14.54
C LYS A 101 16.39 33.48 -15.27
N GLN A 102 16.85 32.73 -16.26
CA GLN A 102 18.02 33.11 -17.06
C GLN A 102 17.76 34.39 -17.85
N LEU A 103 16.60 34.51 -18.50
CA LEU A 103 16.19 35.71 -19.23
C LEU A 103 16.04 36.93 -18.33
N LEU A 104 15.58 36.76 -17.08
CA LEU A 104 15.51 37.82 -16.07
C LEU A 104 16.91 38.34 -15.70
N VAL A 105 17.86 37.43 -15.47
CA VAL A 105 19.26 37.80 -15.17
C VAL A 105 19.89 38.53 -16.35
N GLN A 106 19.67 38.02 -17.57
CA GLN A 106 20.20 38.63 -18.79
C GLN A 106 19.59 40.03 -19.03
N ASN A 107 18.28 40.19 -18.86
CA ASN A 107 17.64 41.50 -18.95
C ASN A 107 18.20 42.47 -17.93
N ARG A 108 18.36 42.06 -16.66
CA ARG A 108 18.97 42.91 -15.63
C ARG A 108 20.35 43.39 -16.05
N CYS A 109 21.23 42.46 -16.48
CA CYS A 109 22.59 42.80 -16.89
C CYS A 109 22.62 43.74 -18.11
N LEU A 110 21.73 43.53 -19.08
CA LEU A 110 21.61 44.44 -20.23
C LEU A 110 21.10 45.83 -19.84
N THR A 111 20.18 45.89 -18.86
CA THR A 111 19.66 47.18 -18.36
C THR A 111 20.75 47.96 -17.63
N GLU A 112 21.57 47.28 -16.82
CA GLU A 112 22.73 47.87 -16.12
C GLU A 112 23.83 48.35 -17.08
N GLN A 113 23.92 47.84 -18.31
CA GLN A 113 24.88 48.30 -19.33
C GLN A 113 24.40 49.52 -20.12
N LEU A 114 23.11 49.86 -20.02
CA LEU A 114 22.50 51.00 -20.70
C LEU A 114 22.39 52.24 -19.80
N GLU A 115 22.64 52.10 -18.50
CA GLU A 115 22.88 53.20 -17.54
C GLU A 115 24.36 53.58 -17.48
#